data_AF-A0A969JUF6-F1
#
_entry.id   AF-A0A969JUF6-F1
#
_cell.length_a   1.000
_cell.length_b   1.000
_cell.length_c   1.000
_cell.angle_alpha   90.00
_cell.angle_beta   90.00
_cell.angle_gamma   90.00
#
_symmetry.space_group_name_H-M   'P 1'
#
loop_
_entity.id
_entity.type
_entity.pdbx_description
1 polymer ?
#
loop_
_entity_poly.entity_id
_entity_poly.type
_entity_poly.pdbx_seq_one_letter_code
_entity_poly.pdbx_strand_id
1 'polypeptide(L)'
;MSDAQAEEFWPVYLEYRTEVLKLNDELVELIKRFADDIDRLTEAQAKSLTEGSLRIDKERVALKTKYVRRYAKVLSGVQTARVLQVENKLDAIFLSGMAKSVPLVSLPGQ
;
A
#
# COMPACT_ATOMS: atom_id res chain seq x y z
N MET A 1 -14.07 20.65 4.82
CA MET A 1 -12.99 20.95 5.76
C MET A 1 -12.98 22.46 5.89
N SER A 2 -13.00 23.02 7.10
CA SER A 2 -12.76 24.45 7.31
C SER A 2 -11.26 24.76 7.26
N ASP A 3 -10.90 26.04 7.23
CA ASP A 3 -9.48 26.46 7.18
C ASP A 3 -8.70 25.98 8.41
N ALA A 4 -9.27 26.12 9.62
CA ALA A 4 -8.66 25.60 10.84
C ALA A 4 -8.46 24.08 10.80
N GLN A 5 -9.45 23.32 10.30
CA GLN A 5 -9.29 21.87 10.11
C GLN A 5 -8.19 21.55 9.10
N ALA A 6 -8.04 22.38 8.05
CA ALA A 6 -7.04 22.18 7.01
C ALA A 6 -5.62 22.34 7.55
N GLU A 7 -5.37 23.37 8.35
CA GLU A 7 -4.08 23.65 8.99
C GLU A 7 -3.61 22.47 9.84
N GLU A 8 -4.53 21.82 10.57
CA GLU A 8 -4.22 20.63 11.37
C GLU A 8 -4.15 19.33 10.55
N PHE A 9 -5.01 19.19 9.53
CA PHE A 9 -5.13 17.96 8.75
C PHE A 9 -3.95 17.74 7.80
N TRP A 10 -3.54 18.76 7.05
CA TRP A 10 -2.57 18.61 5.96
C TRP A 10 -1.21 18.08 6.42
N PRO A 11 -0.62 18.54 7.54
CA PRO A 11 0.63 17.96 8.04
C PRO A 11 0.53 16.47 8.32
N VAL A 12 -0.58 16.03 8.93
CA VAL A 12 -0.85 14.60 9.23
C VAL A 12 -1.04 13.81 7.93
N TYR A 13 -1.73 14.39 6.95
CA TYR A 13 -1.91 13.77 5.65
C TYR A 13 -0.59 13.60 4.89
N LEU A 14 0.29 14.61 4.91
CA LEU A 14 1.60 14.53 4.26
C LEU A 14 2.50 13.46 4.90
N GLU A 15 2.45 13.32 6.23
CA GLU A 15 3.12 12.24 6.96
C GLU A 15 2.62 10.87 6.48
N TYR A 16 1.29 10.69 6.38
CA TYR A 16 0.69 9.47 5.85
C TYR A 16 1.15 9.18 4.42
N ARG A 17 1.14 10.18 3.54
CA ARG A 17 1.57 10.00 2.14
C ARG A 17 3.03 9.59 2.03
N THR A 18 3.88 10.13 2.90
CA THR A 18 5.29 9.73 2.99
C THR A 18 5.43 8.27 3.42
N GLU A 19 4.66 7.81 4.41
CA GLU A 19 4.66 6.40 4.83
C GLU A 19 4.07 5.46 3.76
N VAL A 20 3.04 5.89 3.02
CA VAL A 20 2.48 5.12 1.88
C VAL A 20 3.52 4.93 0.78
N LEU A 21 4.28 5.98 0.44
CA LEU A 21 5.32 5.88 -0.58
C LEU A 21 6.39 4.85 -0.19
N LYS A 22 6.82 4.83 1.08
CA LYS A 22 7.76 3.82 1.58
C LYS A 22 7.24 2.39 1.41
N LEU A 23 5.97 2.14 1.75
CA LEU A 23 5.36 0.82 1.57
C LEU A 23 5.22 0.45 0.08
N ASN A 24 4.96 1.42 -0.79
CA ASN A 24 4.93 1.18 -2.24
C ASN A 24 6.32 0.83 -2.77
N ASP A 25 7.35 1.54 -2.32
CA ASP A 25 8.74 1.26 -2.69
C ASP A 25 9.17 -0.13 -2.21
N GLU A 26 8.83 -0.51 -0.97
CA GLU A 26 9.07 -1.86 -0.46
C GLU A 26 8.41 -2.95 -1.31
N LEU A 27 7.18 -2.73 -1.77
CA LEU A 27 6.48 -3.68 -2.65
C LEU A 27 7.18 -3.80 -4.01
N VAL A 28 7.57 -2.66 -4.59
CA VAL A 28 8.30 -2.63 -5.87
C VAL A 28 9.63 -3.35 -5.75
N GLU A 29 10.40 -3.11 -4.69
CA GLU A 29 11.69 -3.77 -4.45
C GLU A 29 11.53 -5.27 -4.15
N LEU A 30 10.49 -5.67 -3.43
CA LEU A 30 10.15 -7.08 -3.24
C LEU A 30 9.93 -7.76 -4.59
N ILE A 31 9.14 -7.16 -5.46
CA ILE A 31 8.81 -7.73 -6.77
C ILE A 31 10.04 -7.77 -7.68
N LYS A 32 10.83 -6.68 -7.75
CA LYS A 32 12.06 -6.62 -8.54
C LYS A 32 13.04 -7.72 -8.15
N ARG A 33 13.18 -8.01 -6.86
CA ARG A 33 14.07 -9.07 -6.35
C ARG A 33 13.80 -10.43 -6.97
N PHE A 34 12.56 -10.70 -7.37
CA PHE A 34 12.13 -11.98 -7.93
C PHE A 34 11.76 -11.89 -9.42
N ALA A 35 11.79 -10.69 -10.02
CA ALA A 35 11.34 -10.47 -11.39
C ALA A 35 12.20 -11.21 -12.42
N ASP A 36 13.52 -11.25 -12.23
CA ASP A 36 14.46 -11.89 -13.16
C ASP A 36 14.34 -13.43 -13.19
N ASP A 37 13.78 -14.02 -12.12
CA ASP A 37 13.64 -15.47 -11.95
C ASP A 37 12.18 -15.90 -11.77
N ILE A 38 11.21 -15.06 -12.13
CA ILE A 38 9.79 -15.32 -11.86
C ILE A 38 9.26 -16.61 -12.50
N ASP A 39 9.93 -17.07 -13.57
CA ASP A 39 9.63 -18.33 -14.27
C ASP A 39 10.26 -19.58 -13.62
N ARG A 40 11.17 -19.40 -12.67
CA ARG A 40 11.97 -20.49 -12.10
C ARG A 40 12.27 -20.29 -10.61
N LEU A 41 11.34 -19.67 -9.89
CA LEU A 41 11.49 -19.47 -8.45
C LEU A 41 11.63 -20.82 -7.74
N THR A 42 12.58 -20.88 -6.81
CA THR A 42 12.66 -21.98 -5.84
C THR A 42 11.52 -21.87 -4.82
N GLU A 43 11.19 -22.99 -4.16
CA GLU A 43 10.21 -23.02 -3.06
C GLU A 43 10.49 -21.97 -1.98
N ALA A 44 11.77 -21.76 -1.65
CA ALA A 44 12.19 -20.76 -0.68
C ALA A 44 11.93 -19.32 -1.16
N GLN A 45 12.21 -19.03 -2.44
CA GLN A 45 11.93 -17.72 -3.05
C GLN A 45 10.42 -17.47 -3.14
N ALA A 46 9.64 -18.46 -3.59
CA ALA A 46 8.18 -18.37 -3.66
C ALA A 46 7.54 -18.13 -2.28
N LYS A 47 8.02 -18.83 -1.25
CA LYS A 47 7.62 -18.59 0.14
C LYS A 47 7.97 -17.16 0.59
N SER A 48 9.19 -16.70 0.32
CA SER A 48 9.62 -15.35 0.70
C SER A 48 8.81 -14.25 0.00
N LEU A 49 8.51 -14.40 -1.29
CA LEU A 49 7.65 -13.49 -2.05
C LEU A 49 6.24 -13.44 -1.44
N THR A 50 5.68 -14.61 -1.11
CA THR A 50 4.34 -14.74 -0.51
C THR A 50 4.28 -14.06 0.87
N GLU A 51 5.20 -14.41 1.77
CA GLU A 51 5.25 -13.84 3.12
C GLU A 51 5.52 -12.34 3.11
N GLY A 52 6.43 -11.89 2.24
CA GLY A 52 6.75 -10.47 2.06
C GLY A 52 5.54 -9.67 1.56
N SER A 53 4.80 -10.20 0.59
CA SER A 53 3.60 -9.53 0.05
C SER A 53 2.52 -9.40 1.11
N LEU A 54 2.22 -10.49 1.83
CA LEU A 54 1.22 -10.49 2.90
C LEU A 54 1.61 -9.60 4.09
N ARG A 55 2.91 -9.46 4.39
CA ARG A 55 3.41 -8.52 5.39
C ARG A 55 3.09 -7.08 4.99
N ILE A 56 3.41 -6.70 3.75
CA ILE A 56 3.17 -5.34 3.23
C ILE A 56 1.68 -5.01 3.25
N ASP A 57 0.81 -5.97 2.88
CA ASP A 57 -0.64 -5.77 2.96
C ASP A 57 -1.13 -5.49 4.39
N LYS A 58 -0.63 -6.26 5.37
CA LYS A 58 -0.94 -6.04 6.79
C LYS A 58 -0.47 -4.67 7.26
N GLU A 59 0.74 -4.26 6.88
CA GLU A 59 1.29 -2.95 7.22
C GLU A 59 0.50 -1.81 6.58
N ARG A 60 0.04 -1.96 5.34
CA ARG A 60 -0.83 -0.97 4.67
C ARG A 60 -2.15 -0.78 5.41
N VAL A 61 -2.79 -1.88 5.85
CA VAL A 61 -4.02 -1.80 6.66
C VAL A 61 -3.75 -1.15 8.02
N ALA A 62 -2.65 -1.51 8.68
CA ALA A 62 -2.26 -0.92 9.95
C ALA A 62 -1.99 0.59 9.82
N LEU A 63 -1.32 1.00 8.75
CA LEU A 63 -1.04 2.39 8.43
C LEU A 63 -2.34 3.18 8.24
N LYS A 64 -3.25 2.70 7.39
CA LYS A 64 -4.59 3.33 7.22
C LYS A 64 -5.33 3.45 8.54
N THR A 65 -5.31 2.39 9.34
CA THR A 65 -5.99 2.37 10.65
C THR A 65 -5.38 3.40 11.61
N LYS A 66 -4.04 3.51 11.67
CA LYS A 66 -3.32 4.53 12.46
C LYS A 66 -3.78 5.94 12.06
N TYR A 67 -3.82 6.23 10.76
CA TYR A 67 -4.09 7.58 10.27
C TYR A 67 -5.57 7.95 10.27
N VAL A 68 -6.49 7.01 10.00
CA VAL A 68 -7.94 7.25 10.16
C VAL A 68 -8.27 7.68 11.59
N ARG A 69 -7.65 7.05 12.61
CA ARG A 69 -7.79 7.49 14.00
C ARG A 69 -7.24 8.90 14.27
N ARG A 70 -6.20 9.32 13.55
CA ARG A 70 -5.64 10.68 13.67
C ARG A 70 -6.52 11.69 12.94
N TYR A 71 -6.99 11.39 11.74
CA TYR A 71 -7.91 12.22 10.97
C TYR A 71 -9.20 12.47 11.73
N ALA A 72 -9.76 11.45 12.38
CA ALA A 72 -11.01 11.55 13.15
C ALA A 72 -10.92 12.48 14.39
N LYS A 73 -9.71 12.90 14.80
CA LYS A 73 -9.54 13.91 15.85
C LYS A 73 -9.74 15.35 15.35
N VAL A 74 -9.59 15.57 14.04
CA VAL A 74 -9.65 16.89 13.38
C VAL A 74 -10.89 17.00 12.49
N LEU A 75 -11.24 15.91 11.81
CA LEU A 75 -12.29 15.82 10.81
C LEU A 75 -13.55 15.15 11.38
N SER A 76 -14.71 15.49 10.81
CA SER A 76 -15.93 14.74 11.08
C SER A 76 -15.85 13.30 10.54
N GLY A 77 -16.76 12.43 10.97
CA GLY A 77 -16.84 11.05 10.46
C GLY A 77 -17.03 10.99 8.94
N VAL A 78 -17.87 11.85 8.38
CA VAL A 78 -18.11 11.93 6.92
C VAL A 78 -16.85 12.39 6.17
N GLN A 79 -16.14 13.39 6.69
CA GLN A 79 -14.90 13.87 6.10
C GLN A 79 -13.81 12.79 6.16
N THR A 80 -13.66 12.11 7.30
CA THR A 80 -12.71 11.00 7.48
C THR A 80 -13.00 9.84 6.53
N ALA A 81 -14.27 9.45 6.38
CA ALA A 81 -14.68 8.42 5.44
C ALA A 81 -14.35 8.81 3.98
N ARG A 82 -14.58 10.08 3.60
CA ARG A 82 -14.23 10.59 2.28
C ARG A 82 -12.72 10.52 2.01
N VAL A 83 -11.88 10.88 2.98
CA VAL A 83 -10.42 10.74 2.86
C VAL A 83 -10.05 9.27 2.62
N LEU A 84 -10.58 8.34 3.42
CA LEU A 84 -10.31 6.91 3.23
C LEU A 84 -10.75 6.39 1.85
N GLN A 85 -11.91 6.85 1.35
CA GLN A 85 -12.38 6.49 0.01
C GLN A 85 -11.44 6.99 -1.09
N VAL A 86 -10.88 8.20 -0.95
CA VAL A 86 -9.88 8.73 -1.90
C VAL A 86 -8.62 7.87 -1.86
N GLU A 87 -8.09 7.56 -0.67
CA GLU A 87 -6.87 6.75 -0.55
C GLU A 87 -7.07 5.33 -1.09
N ASN A 88 -8.23 4.71 -0.87
CA ASN A 88 -8.54 3.41 -1.45
C ASN A 88 -8.53 3.44 -2.99
N LYS A 89 -8.97 4.53 -3.62
CA LYS A 89 -8.90 4.68 -5.08
C LYS A 89 -7.47 4.84 -5.57
N LEU A 90 -6.64 5.59 -4.85
CA LEU A 90 -5.23 5.79 -5.20
C LEU A 90 -4.44 4.48 -5.07
N ASP A 91 -4.68 3.71 -4.00
CA ASP A 91 -4.12 2.37 -3.86
C ASP A 91 -4.57 1.44 -4.99
N ALA A 92 -5.85 1.46 -5.36
CA ALA A 92 -6.36 0.62 -6.45
C ALA A 92 -5.70 0.95 -7.80
N ILE A 93 -5.46 2.23 -8.08
CA ILE A 93 -4.74 2.66 -9.29
C ILE A 93 -3.31 2.12 -9.27
N PHE A 94 -2.59 2.28 -8.16
CA PHE A 94 -1.23 1.78 -8.00
C PHE A 94 -1.17 0.25 -8.17
N LEU A 95 -2.01 -0.48 -7.44
CA LEU A 95 -2.06 -1.95 -7.49
C LEU A 95 -2.48 -2.46 -8.86
N SER A 96 -3.38 -1.76 -9.58
CA SER A 96 -3.73 -2.11 -10.96
C SER A 96 -2.53 -1.94 -11.91
N GLY A 97 -1.73 -0.89 -11.73
CA GLY A 97 -0.49 -0.72 -12.48
C GLY A 97 0.50 -1.86 -12.25
N MET A 98 0.66 -2.27 -10.99
CA MET A 98 1.50 -3.42 -10.63
C MET A 98 0.96 -4.71 -11.24
N ALA A 99 -0.33 -5.00 -11.11
CA ALA A 99 -0.95 -6.21 -11.63
C ALA A 99 -0.83 -6.36 -13.16
N LYS A 100 -0.76 -5.25 -13.90
CA LYS A 100 -0.50 -5.26 -15.35
C LYS A 100 0.96 -5.56 -15.71
N SER A 101 1.88 -5.24 -14.82
CA SER A 101 3.33 -5.28 -15.08
C SER A 101 4.00 -6.53 -14.54
N VAL A 102 3.40 -7.15 -13.51
CA VAL A 102 3.97 -8.30 -12.80
C VAL A 102 3.26 -9.56 -13.28
N PRO A 103 3.98 -10.48 -13.94
CA PRO A 103 3.38 -11.75 -14.38
C PRO A 103 3.13 -12.66 -13.17
N LEU A 104 2.33 -13.71 -13.40
CA LEU A 104 2.19 -14.78 -12.42
C LEU A 104 3.49 -15.59 -12.34
N VAL A 105 3.79 -16.13 -11.16
CA VAL A 105 4.86 -17.12 -11.00
C VAL A 105 4.53 -18.36 -11.83
N SER A 106 5.50 -18.86 -12.58
CA SER A 106 5.33 -20.06 -13.39
C SER A 106 5.15 -21.31 -12.54
N LEU A 107 4.29 -22.22 -12.99
CA LEU A 107 4.10 -23.51 -12.34
C LEU A 107 5.20 -24.48 -12.81
N PRO A 108 5.82 -25.26 -11.90
CA PRO A 108 6.81 -26.25 -12.31
C PRO A 108 6.21 -27.25 -13.32
N GLY A 109 6.87 -27.40 -14.47
CA GLY A 109 6.49 -28.38 -15.48
C GLY A 109 5.38 -27.96 -16.46
N GLN A 110 5.04 -26.66 -16.53
CA GLN A 110 4.31 -26.07 -17.66
C GLN A 110 5.23 -25.29 -18.59
#